data_AF-A0A534GY67-F1
#
_entry.id   AF-A0A534GY67-F1
#
_cell.length_a   1.000
_cell.length_b   1.000
_cell.length_c   1.000
_cell.angle_alpha   90.00
_cell.angle_beta   90.00
_cell.angle_gamma   90.00
#
_symmetry.space_group_name_H-M   'P 1'
#
loop_
_entity.id
_entity.type
_entity.pdbx_description
1 polymer ?
#
loop_
_entity_poly.entity_id
_entity_poly.type
_entity_poly.pdbx_seq_one_letter_code
_entity_poly.pdbx_strand_id
1 'polypeptide(L)'
;MLIADSITRVGTDAAGAVVINGSHGGIYAAYVAAKLRVAAAVFNDAGVGRDQAGVAGLDYLAALGIPAAAVGHDTARIGDGFDMMERGVVTHANSPAVALGCRPGAPCRDTAAALQQAAPGAREPPPALEAAFLLMAESPAAWALDSASLVGAEQIGAIVVTGSHGGLLGGRADTALKVDALA
;
A
#
# COMPACT_ATOMS: atom_id res chain seq x y z
N MET A 1 8.26 14.33 5.53
CA MET A 1 7.13 13.40 5.69
C MET A 1 6.07 13.75 4.66
N LEU A 2 5.46 12.73 4.03
CA LEU A 2 4.36 12.86 3.07
C LEU A 2 3.21 11.96 3.53
N ILE A 3 1.98 12.41 3.26
CA ILE A 3 0.77 11.65 3.51
C ILE A 3 0.02 11.54 2.18
N ALA A 4 -0.40 10.33 1.82
CA ALA A 4 -1.12 10.08 0.57
C ALA A 4 -2.22 9.02 0.76
N ASP A 5 -3.26 9.09 -0.05
CA ASP A 5 -4.33 8.09 0.01
C ASP A 5 -3.93 6.75 -0.62
N SER A 6 -2.85 6.73 -1.41
CA SER A 6 -2.28 5.52 -1.99
C SER A 6 -0.81 5.75 -2.36
N ILE A 7 0.04 4.74 -2.19
CA ILE A 7 1.45 4.79 -2.61
C ILE A 7 1.57 4.98 -4.14
N THR A 8 0.60 4.49 -4.91
CA THR A 8 0.58 4.62 -6.38
C THR A 8 0.24 6.04 -6.87
N ARG A 9 -0.09 6.96 -5.96
CA ARG A 9 -0.33 8.39 -6.25
C ARG A 9 0.83 9.28 -5.80
N VAL A 10 1.90 8.70 -5.28
CA VAL A 10 3.08 9.42 -4.79
C VAL A 10 4.11 9.54 -5.91
N GLY A 11 4.69 10.74 -6.06
CA GLY A 11 5.72 11.03 -7.06
C GLY A 11 7.14 10.81 -6.55
N THR A 12 8.12 11.12 -7.41
CA THR A 12 9.55 11.00 -7.10
C THR A 12 10.03 11.99 -6.03
N ASP A 13 9.20 12.97 -5.67
CA ASP A 13 9.41 13.89 -4.55
C ASP A 13 9.38 13.20 -3.18
N ALA A 14 8.96 11.93 -3.11
CA ALA A 14 9.03 11.10 -1.90
C ALA A 14 10.42 10.55 -1.57
N ALA A 15 11.42 10.77 -2.42
CA ALA A 15 12.79 10.34 -2.15
C ALA A 15 13.28 10.87 -0.79
N GLY A 16 13.64 9.96 0.10
CA GLY A 16 14.08 10.25 1.47
C GLY A 16 12.99 10.70 2.44
N ALA A 17 11.71 10.70 2.04
CA ALA A 17 10.61 11.01 2.95
C ALA A 17 10.14 9.78 3.72
N VAL A 18 9.60 9.99 4.92
CA VAL A 18 8.65 9.05 5.55
C VAL A 18 7.29 9.23 4.87
N VAL A 19 6.72 8.15 4.35
CA VAL A 19 5.44 8.17 3.60
C VAL A 19 4.37 7.38 4.35
N ILE A 20 3.32 8.06 4.80
CA ILE A 20 2.11 7.44 5.33
C ILE A 20 1.14 7.30 4.15
N ASN A 21 0.72 6.08 3.83
CA ASN A 21 -0.10 5.84 2.66
C ASN A 21 -1.27 4.89 2.92
N GLY A 22 -2.42 5.21 2.33
CA GLY A 22 -3.65 4.43 2.44
C GLY A 22 -3.62 3.05 1.77
N SER A 23 -2.52 2.62 1.14
CA SER A 23 -2.43 1.29 0.54
C SER A 23 -2.22 0.22 1.60
N HIS A 24 -2.59 -1.02 1.28
CA HIS A 24 -2.19 -2.15 2.10
C HIS A 24 -0.67 -2.39 2.02
N GLY A 25 -0.08 -2.99 3.05
CA GLY A 25 1.35 -3.33 3.14
C GLY A 25 1.77 -4.55 2.32
N GLY A 26 1.15 -4.81 1.16
CA GLY A 26 1.50 -5.94 0.29
C GLY A 26 2.82 -5.71 -0.47
N ILE A 27 3.35 -6.78 -1.09
CA ILE A 27 4.67 -6.76 -1.75
C ILE A 27 4.77 -5.67 -2.82
N TYR A 28 3.76 -5.52 -3.69
CA TYR A 28 3.81 -4.52 -4.76
C TYR A 28 3.81 -3.09 -4.23
N ALA A 29 2.94 -2.76 -3.25
CA ALA A 29 2.92 -1.44 -2.62
C ALA A 29 4.27 -1.11 -1.96
N ALA A 30 4.87 -2.08 -1.27
CA ALA A 30 6.20 -1.98 -0.71
C ALA A 30 7.30 -1.79 -1.78
N TYR A 31 7.21 -2.50 -2.90
CA TYR A 31 8.10 -2.32 -4.05
C TYR A 31 8.01 -0.91 -4.62
N VAL A 32 6.79 -0.35 -4.79
CA VAL A 32 6.60 1.04 -5.24
C VAL A 32 7.26 2.01 -4.25
N ALA A 33 7.05 1.84 -2.94
CA ALA A 33 7.71 2.67 -1.93
C ALA A 33 9.25 2.59 -2.02
N ALA A 34 9.80 1.39 -2.18
CA ALA A 34 11.24 1.20 -2.34
C ALA A 34 11.77 1.84 -3.64
N LYS A 35 11.02 1.74 -4.75
CA LYS A 35 11.36 2.39 -6.04
C LYS A 35 11.38 3.91 -5.93
N LEU A 36 10.48 4.48 -5.13
CA LEU A 36 10.43 5.91 -4.82
C LEU A 36 11.54 6.36 -3.86
N ARG A 37 12.40 5.44 -3.39
CA ARG A 37 13.53 5.72 -2.49
C ARG A 37 13.11 6.40 -1.18
N VAL A 38 11.95 6.02 -0.64
CA VAL A 38 11.48 6.51 0.66
C VAL A 38 12.50 6.20 1.77
N ALA A 39 12.51 7.01 2.82
CA ALA A 39 13.26 6.69 4.03
C ALA A 39 12.50 5.66 4.89
N ALA A 40 11.17 5.73 4.92
CA ALA A 40 10.32 4.76 5.58
C ALA A 40 8.89 4.81 5.05
N ALA A 41 8.08 3.78 5.31
CA ALA A 41 6.68 3.75 4.90
C ALA A 41 5.75 3.22 6.00
N VAL A 42 4.55 3.81 6.10
CA VAL A 42 3.45 3.29 6.92
C VAL A 42 2.28 2.96 6.01
N PHE A 43 1.80 1.72 6.10
CA PHE A 43 0.70 1.16 5.31
C PHE A 43 -0.52 0.87 6.19
N ASN A 44 -1.60 0.39 5.58
CA ASN A 44 -2.72 -0.28 6.26
C ASN A 44 -2.48 -1.80 6.26
N ASP A 45 -2.88 -2.52 7.31
CA ASP A 45 -2.74 -3.99 7.34
C ASP A 45 -3.79 -4.71 6.51
N ALA A 46 -4.88 -4.03 6.14
CA ALA A 46 -5.98 -4.57 5.33
C ALA A 46 -6.55 -5.89 5.87
N GLY A 47 -6.55 -6.07 7.19
CA GLY A 47 -6.98 -7.32 7.82
C GLY A 47 -5.98 -8.46 7.66
N VAL A 48 -4.73 -8.15 7.27
CA VAL A 48 -3.58 -9.04 7.08
C VAL A 48 -3.74 -10.02 5.92
N GLY A 49 -4.94 -10.53 5.68
CA GLY A 49 -5.26 -11.47 4.61
C GLY A 49 -4.63 -12.85 4.81
N ARG A 50 -4.95 -13.75 3.88
CA ARG A 50 -4.38 -15.10 3.85
C ARG A 50 -2.87 -15.02 3.65
N ASP A 51 -2.13 -15.89 4.36
CA ASP A 51 -0.67 -15.98 4.25
C ASP A 51 0.06 -14.63 4.46
N GLN A 52 -0.52 -13.75 5.30
CA GLN A 52 0.02 -12.40 5.59
C GLN A 52 0.08 -11.45 4.38
N ALA A 53 -0.70 -11.70 3.32
CA ALA A 53 -0.63 -10.95 2.06
C ALA A 53 -0.74 -9.41 2.21
N GLY A 54 -1.55 -8.94 3.15
CA GLY A 54 -1.76 -7.51 3.45
C GLY A 54 -0.57 -6.82 4.12
N VAL A 55 0.39 -7.56 4.67
CA VAL A 55 1.59 -7.02 5.35
C VAL A 55 2.91 -7.63 4.87
N ALA A 56 2.89 -8.54 3.89
CA ALA A 56 4.07 -9.21 3.36
C ALA A 56 5.15 -8.24 2.82
N GLY A 57 4.77 -7.04 2.42
CA GLY A 57 5.68 -5.97 2.02
C GLY A 57 6.58 -5.44 3.13
N LEU A 58 6.23 -5.66 4.41
CA LEU A 58 7.06 -5.27 5.55
C LEU A 58 8.39 -6.06 5.58
N ASP A 59 8.33 -7.37 5.32
CA ASP A 59 9.52 -8.23 5.23
C ASP A 59 10.34 -7.92 3.97
N TYR A 60 9.66 -7.64 2.86
CA TYR A 60 10.30 -7.17 1.62
C TYR A 60 11.14 -5.90 1.88
N LEU A 61 10.58 -4.90 2.56
CA LEU A 61 11.30 -3.67 2.91
C LEU A 61 12.39 -3.92 3.96
N ALA A 62 12.18 -4.86 4.88
CA ALA A 62 13.20 -5.24 5.86
C ALA A 62 14.47 -5.77 5.19
N ALA A 63 14.32 -6.61 4.15
CA ALA A 63 15.44 -7.12 3.35
C ALA A 63 16.22 -6.01 2.62
N LEU A 64 15.59 -4.86 2.40
CA LEU A 64 16.22 -3.66 1.82
C LEU A 64 16.76 -2.69 2.87
N GLY A 65 16.54 -2.97 4.16
CA GLY A 65 16.90 -2.10 5.27
C GLY A 65 16.00 -0.87 5.41
N ILE A 66 14.80 -0.89 4.80
CA ILE A 66 13.85 0.22 4.85
C ILE A 66 12.87 -0.03 6.01
N PRO A 67 12.82 0.86 7.01
CA PRO A 67 11.82 0.82 8.08
C PRO A 67 10.39 0.92 7.54
N ALA A 68 9.54 0.01 7.98
CA ALA A 68 8.13 0.03 7.63
C ALA A 68 7.22 -0.49 8.74
N ALA A 69 6.00 0.04 8.76
CA ALA A 69 4.94 -0.38 9.67
C ALA A 69 3.59 -0.45 8.95
N ALA A 70 2.62 -1.11 9.57
CA ALA A 70 1.23 -1.12 9.13
C ALA A 70 0.31 -0.76 10.30
N VAL A 71 -0.70 0.07 10.04
CA VAL A 71 -1.79 0.37 10.98
C VAL A 71 -2.96 -0.59 10.78
N GLY A 72 -3.72 -0.82 11.85
CA GLY A 72 -4.88 -1.70 11.83
C GLY A 72 -6.04 -1.12 11.02
N HIS A 73 -6.59 -1.93 10.11
CA HIS A 73 -7.82 -1.61 9.38
C HIS A 73 -9.02 -1.30 10.29
N ASP A 74 -9.07 -1.86 11.51
CA ASP A 74 -10.10 -1.56 12.51
C ASP A 74 -9.95 -0.16 13.15
N THR A 75 -8.79 0.48 13.01
CA THR A 75 -8.48 1.77 13.65
C THR A 75 -8.44 2.94 12.67
N ALA A 76 -8.16 2.66 11.40
CA ALA A 76 -8.10 3.65 10.34
C ALA A 76 -8.54 3.08 8.99
N ARG A 77 -9.15 3.94 8.19
CA ARG A 77 -9.69 3.60 6.86
C ARG A 77 -8.54 3.30 5.90
N ILE A 78 -8.66 2.17 5.20
CA ILE A 78 -7.84 1.93 4.01
C ILE A 78 -8.20 2.94 2.92
N GLY A 79 -7.20 3.38 2.15
CA GLY A 79 -7.36 4.41 1.14
C GLY A 79 -7.41 5.85 1.68
N ASP A 80 -7.14 6.08 2.98
CA ASP A 80 -7.15 7.43 3.58
C ASP A 80 -5.92 7.63 4.47
N GLY A 81 -4.89 8.28 3.92
CA GLY A 81 -3.62 8.47 4.62
C GLY A 81 -3.73 9.43 5.81
N PHE A 82 -4.65 10.40 5.74
CA PHE A 82 -4.86 11.36 6.82
C PHE A 82 -5.55 10.72 8.01
N ASP A 83 -6.56 9.89 7.76
CA ASP A 83 -7.24 9.09 8.78
C ASP A 83 -6.27 8.16 9.51
N MET A 84 -5.38 7.52 8.75
CA MET A 84 -4.29 6.71 9.29
C MET A 84 -3.37 7.53 10.21
N MET A 85 -2.92 8.71 9.77
CA MET A 85 -2.05 9.57 10.57
C MET A 85 -2.73 10.06 11.86
N GLU A 86 -4.02 10.42 11.78
CA GLU A 86 -4.76 10.99 12.89
C GLU A 86 -5.09 9.96 13.98
N ARG A 87 -5.56 8.77 13.57
CA ARG A 87 -6.22 7.80 14.47
C ARG A 87 -5.65 6.39 14.41
N GLY A 88 -4.86 6.07 13.37
CA GLY A 88 -4.36 4.72 13.14
C GLY A 88 -3.49 4.23 14.29
N VAL A 89 -3.63 2.95 14.62
CA VAL A 89 -2.80 2.25 15.60
C VAL A 89 -1.99 1.19 14.87
N VAL A 90 -0.68 1.17 15.08
CA VAL A 90 0.22 0.20 14.45
C VAL A 90 -0.12 -1.22 14.93
N THR A 91 -0.29 -2.15 13.99
CA THR A 91 -0.46 -3.57 14.27
C THR A 91 0.80 -4.36 13.95
N HIS A 92 1.59 -3.91 12.98
CA HIS A 92 2.81 -4.59 12.55
C HIS A 92 3.94 -3.58 12.29
N ALA A 93 5.17 -3.96 12.61
CA ALA A 93 6.37 -3.20 12.29
C ALA A 93 7.51 -4.15 11.96
N ASN A 94 8.30 -3.84 10.93
CA ASN A 94 9.43 -4.65 10.55
C ASN A 94 10.66 -4.38 11.44
N SER A 95 11.68 -5.25 11.38
CA SER A 95 12.85 -5.14 12.26
C SER A 95 13.57 -3.78 12.20
N PRO A 96 13.81 -3.16 11.02
CA PRO A 96 14.37 -1.81 10.97
C PRO A 96 13.48 -0.74 11.63
N ALA A 97 12.15 -0.81 11.51
CA ALA A 97 11.25 0.11 12.21
C ALA A 97 11.26 -0.12 13.73
N VAL A 98 11.31 -1.37 14.18
CA VAL A 98 11.43 -1.71 15.60
C VAL A 98 12.72 -1.17 16.20
N ALA A 99 13.84 -1.22 15.45
CA ALA A 99 15.11 -0.64 15.88
C ALA A 99 15.05 0.89 16.07
N LEU A 100 14.12 1.58 15.39
CA LEU A 100 13.84 3.00 15.57
C LEU A 100 12.82 3.29 16.68
N GLY A 101 12.32 2.27 17.38
CA GLY A 101 11.37 2.38 18.49
C GLY A 101 9.90 2.20 18.11
N CYS A 102 9.60 1.83 16.85
CA CYS A 102 8.24 1.52 16.43
C CYS A 102 7.77 0.20 17.05
N ARG A 103 6.50 0.14 17.48
CA ARG A 103 5.93 -1.08 18.08
C ARG A 103 4.43 -1.17 17.85
N PRO A 104 3.86 -2.38 17.75
CA PRO A 104 2.42 -2.57 17.78
C PRO A 104 1.77 -1.90 19.01
N GLY A 105 0.57 -1.37 18.83
CA GLY A 105 -0.17 -0.59 19.82
C GLY A 105 0.20 0.89 19.89
N ALA A 106 1.26 1.33 19.20
CA ALA A 106 1.60 2.75 19.14
C ALA A 106 0.70 3.50 18.13
N PRO A 107 0.34 4.77 18.41
CA PRO A 107 -0.29 5.65 17.42
C PRO A 107 0.56 5.80 16.15
N CYS A 108 -0.09 5.94 14.99
CA CYS A 108 0.56 6.15 13.70
C CYS A 108 1.45 7.39 13.73
N ARG A 109 0.99 8.49 14.33
CA ARG A 109 1.78 9.73 14.49
C ARG A 109 3.09 9.53 15.24
N ASP A 110 3.10 8.70 16.29
CA ASP A 110 4.29 8.45 17.11
C ASP A 110 5.27 7.56 16.34
N THR A 111 4.74 6.59 15.60
CA THR A 111 5.49 5.75 14.67
C THR A 111 6.11 6.59 13.56
N ALA A 112 5.34 7.47 12.92
CA ALA A 112 5.84 8.37 11.88
C ALA A 112 6.96 9.28 12.41
N ALA A 113 6.82 9.80 13.64
CA ALA A 113 7.87 10.59 14.29
C ALA A 113 9.14 9.76 14.54
N ALA A 114 9.02 8.53 15.02
CA ALA A 114 10.16 7.63 15.22
C ALA A 114 10.88 7.32 13.89
N LEU A 115 10.11 7.08 12.83
CA LEU A 115 10.61 6.78 11.48
C LEU A 115 11.36 7.94 10.81
N GLN A 116 11.20 9.19 11.28
CA GLN A 116 11.95 10.34 10.74
C GLN A 116 13.46 10.26 10.99
N GLN A 117 13.91 9.33 11.83
CA GLN A 117 15.32 8.98 12.04
C GLN A 117 15.89 8.11 10.90
N ALA A 118 15.06 7.58 10.01
CA ALA A 118 15.49 6.68 8.94
C ALA A 118 16.28 7.43 7.85
N ALA A 119 17.26 6.74 7.29
CA ALA A 119 17.96 7.20 6.09
C ALA A 119 17.26 6.67 4.82
N PRO A 120 17.36 7.36 3.68
CA PRO A 120 16.80 6.88 2.41
C PRO A 120 17.35 5.51 2.00
N GLY A 121 16.49 4.66 1.44
CA GLY A 121 16.90 3.36 0.92
C GLY A 121 17.92 3.47 -0.23
N ALA A 122 19.12 2.92 -0.03
CA ALA A 122 20.20 2.99 -1.03
C ALA A 122 20.18 1.85 -2.06
N ARG A 123 19.55 0.71 -1.73
CA ARG A 123 19.54 -0.50 -2.57
C ARG A 123 18.46 -0.42 -3.66
N GLU A 124 18.78 -0.93 -4.84
CA GLU A 124 17.77 -1.12 -5.89
C GLU A 124 16.82 -2.27 -5.48
N PRO A 125 15.50 -2.03 -5.45
CA PRO A 125 14.53 -3.05 -5.07
C PRO A 125 14.42 -4.17 -6.12
N PRO A 126 14.42 -5.46 -5.73
CA PRO A 126 14.03 -6.55 -6.61
C PRO A 126 12.64 -6.28 -7.21
N PRO A 127 12.43 -6.51 -8.52
CA PRO A 127 11.15 -6.20 -9.15
C PRO A 127 10.02 -7.01 -8.53
N ALA A 128 8.92 -6.35 -8.21
CA ALA A 128 7.63 -6.97 -7.97
C ALA A 128 6.67 -6.52 -9.07
N LEU A 129 5.95 -7.47 -9.65
CA LEU A 129 5.00 -7.22 -10.73
C LEU A 129 3.59 -7.49 -10.23
N GLU A 130 2.65 -6.68 -10.70
CA GLU A 130 1.22 -7.02 -10.68
C GLU A 130 0.89 -7.75 -11.99
N ALA A 131 -0.04 -8.70 -11.92
CA ALA A 131 -0.48 -9.49 -13.05
C ALA A 131 -1.97 -9.29 -13.37
N ALA A 132 -2.29 -9.53 -14.64
CA ALA A 132 -3.64 -9.58 -15.18
C ALA A 132 -3.83 -10.90 -15.92
N PHE A 133 -4.89 -11.62 -15.61
CA PHE A 133 -5.21 -12.91 -16.20
C PHE A 133 -6.61 -12.87 -16.79
N LEU A 134 -6.73 -13.24 -18.06
CA LEU A 134 -8.03 -13.50 -18.67
C LEU A 134 -8.54 -14.87 -18.16
N LEU A 135 -9.61 -14.85 -17.38
CA LEU A 135 -10.25 -16.05 -16.85
C LEU A 135 -11.25 -16.65 -17.85
N MET A 136 -11.99 -15.78 -18.54
CA MET A 136 -13.03 -16.15 -19.49
C MET A 136 -13.00 -15.17 -20.65
N ALA A 137 -12.89 -15.69 -21.88
CA ALA A 137 -12.91 -14.89 -23.10
C ALA A 137 -14.33 -14.68 -23.66
N GLU A 138 -15.29 -15.49 -23.22
CA GLU A 138 -16.70 -15.41 -23.62
C GLU A 138 -17.38 -14.18 -22.99
N SER A 139 -18.48 -13.71 -23.59
CA SER A 139 -19.12 -12.46 -23.16
C SER A 139 -20.09 -12.64 -21.98
N PRO A 140 -19.98 -11.84 -20.91
CA PRO A 140 -18.94 -10.84 -20.69
C PRO A 140 -17.62 -11.48 -20.28
N ALA A 141 -16.50 -10.99 -20.86
CA ALA A 141 -15.17 -11.48 -20.51
C ALA A 141 -14.91 -11.28 -19.01
N ALA A 142 -14.14 -12.15 -18.39
CA ALA A 142 -13.78 -12.05 -16.98
C ALA A 142 -12.27 -11.99 -16.80
N TRP A 143 -11.80 -11.02 -16.02
CA TRP A 143 -10.39 -10.80 -15.72
C TRP A 143 -10.12 -10.92 -14.23
N ALA A 144 -9.02 -11.58 -13.86
CA ALA A 144 -8.41 -11.49 -12.55
C ALA A 144 -7.23 -10.52 -12.60
N LEU A 145 -7.25 -9.48 -11.76
CA LEU A 145 -6.17 -8.50 -11.66
C LEU A 145 -5.70 -8.40 -10.22
N ASP A 146 -4.39 -8.36 -10.00
CA ASP A 146 -3.85 -8.22 -8.64
C ASP A 146 -4.33 -6.91 -7.98
N SER A 147 -4.56 -5.86 -8.76
CA SER A 147 -5.00 -4.56 -8.25
C SER A 147 -5.95 -3.81 -9.20
N ALA A 148 -6.80 -2.97 -8.61
CA ALA A 148 -7.66 -2.05 -9.33
C ALA A 148 -6.87 -0.99 -10.11
N SER A 149 -5.59 -0.77 -9.79
CA SER A 149 -4.69 0.10 -10.57
C SER A 149 -4.49 -0.38 -12.01
N LEU A 150 -4.54 -1.69 -12.22
CA LEU A 150 -4.32 -2.34 -13.52
C LEU A 150 -5.52 -2.26 -14.46
N VAL A 151 -6.69 -1.89 -13.96
CA VAL A 151 -7.90 -1.81 -14.77
C VAL A 151 -7.75 -0.72 -15.81
N GLY A 152 -7.88 -1.09 -17.08
CA GLY A 152 -7.70 -0.22 -18.24
C GLY A 152 -8.68 -0.51 -19.37
N ALA A 153 -8.34 -0.03 -20.57
CA ALA A 153 -9.24 -0.10 -21.73
C ALA A 153 -9.65 -1.53 -22.12
N GLU A 154 -8.80 -2.53 -21.84
CA GLU A 154 -9.06 -3.95 -22.13
C GLU A 154 -10.19 -4.55 -21.27
N GLN A 155 -10.54 -3.91 -20.16
CA GLN A 155 -11.58 -4.37 -19.24
C GLN A 155 -12.91 -3.61 -19.38
N ILE A 156 -13.05 -2.72 -20.37
CA ILE A 156 -14.32 -2.05 -20.64
C ILE A 156 -15.39 -3.10 -20.99
N GLY A 157 -16.51 -3.10 -20.25
CA GLY A 157 -17.60 -4.06 -20.45
C GLY A 157 -17.27 -5.50 -20.02
N ALA A 158 -16.14 -5.73 -19.34
CA ALA A 158 -15.76 -7.02 -18.77
C ALA A 158 -16.06 -7.07 -17.26
N ILE A 159 -16.17 -8.28 -16.70
CA ILE A 159 -16.17 -8.52 -15.25
C ILE A 159 -14.72 -8.44 -14.74
N VAL A 160 -14.49 -7.66 -13.69
CA VAL A 160 -13.18 -7.54 -13.02
C VAL A 160 -13.24 -8.15 -11.63
N VAL A 161 -12.43 -9.19 -11.42
CA VAL A 161 -12.12 -9.74 -10.10
C VAL A 161 -10.76 -9.18 -9.68
N THR A 162 -10.69 -8.44 -8.58
CA THR A 162 -9.43 -7.84 -8.12
C THR A 162 -9.06 -8.17 -6.69
N GLY A 163 -7.76 -8.35 -6.44
CA GLY A 163 -7.15 -8.51 -5.12
C GLY A 163 -6.97 -7.21 -4.32
N SER A 164 -7.53 -6.08 -4.79
CA SER A 164 -7.47 -4.76 -4.13
C SER A 164 -8.73 -4.46 -3.31
N HIS A 165 -8.64 -3.49 -2.40
CA HIS A 165 -9.83 -2.89 -1.80
C HIS A 165 -10.64 -2.09 -2.84
N GLY A 166 -11.96 -2.09 -2.71
CA GLY A 166 -12.90 -1.34 -3.56
C GLY A 166 -13.29 0.04 -3.03
N GLY A 167 -12.67 0.51 -1.94
CA GLY A 167 -12.96 1.81 -1.33
C GLY A 167 -12.46 3.00 -2.17
N LEU A 168 -13.19 4.12 -2.10
CA LEU A 168 -12.78 5.40 -2.68
C LEU A 168 -11.60 5.99 -1.90
N LEU A 169 -10.55 6.42 -2.60
CA LEU A 169 -9.37 7.05 -2.00
C LEU A 169 -9.74 8.43 -1.42
N GLY A 170 -9.58 8.59 -0.10
CA GLY A 170 -10.03 9.76 0.64
C GLY A 170 -11.54 10.04 0.51
N GLY A 171 -12.34 9.02 0.16
CA GLY A 171 -13.78 9.17 -0.08
C GLY A 171 -14.14 9.89 -1.38
N ARG A 172 -13.20 10.13 -2.29
CA ARG A 172 -13.44 10.93 -3.51
C ARG A 172 -13.95 10.09 -4.67
N ALA A 173 -15.06 10.51 -5.27
CA ALA A 173 -15.71 9.77 -6.35
C ALA A 173 -14.86 9.61 -7.63
N ASP A 174 -13.96 10.56 -7.93
CA ASP A 174 -13.04 10.51 -9.07
C ASP A 174 -11.95 9.43 -8.94
N THR A 175 -11.86 8.80 -7.77
CA THR A 175 -10.93 7.70 -7.49
C THR A 175 -11.57 6.32 -7.61
N ALA A 176 -12.84 6.28 -8.03
CA ALA A 176 -13.52 5.05 -8.43
C ALA A 176 -12.81 4.38 -9.62
N LEU A 177 -13.34 3.22 -10.04
CA LEU A 177 -12.81 2.46 -11.16
C LEU A 177 -12.67 3.34 -12.41
N LYS A 178 -11.52 3.25 -13.09
CA LYS A 178 -11.15 4.14 -14.20
C LYS A 178 -12.00 3.95 -15.47
N VAL A 179 -12.69 2.82 -15.58
CA VAL A 179 -13.46 2.41 -16.74
C VAL A 179 -14.76 1.78 -16.29
N ASP A 180 -15.74 1.75 -17.17
CA ASP A 180 -17.02 1.07 -16.96
C ASP A 180 -16.83 -0.46 -17.12
N ALA A 181 -16.37 -1.10 -16.06
CA ALA A 181 -16.41 -2.57 -15.92
C ALA A 181 -17.78 -3.01 -15.37
N LEU A 182 -18.14 -4.28 -15.62
CA LEU A 182 -19.36 -4.88 -15.09
C LEU A 182 -19.15 -5.31 -13.63
N ALA A 183 -20.22 -5.21 -12.84
CA ALA A 183 -20.30 -5.62 -11.44
C ALA A 183 -21.11 -6.91 -11.27
#